data_AF-A0A7V9L4V9-F1
#
_entry.id   AF-A0A7V9L4V9-F1
#
_cell.length_a   1.000
_cell.length_b   1.000
_cell.length_c   1.000
_cell.angle_alpha   90.00
_cell.angle_beta   90.00
_cell.angle_gamma   90.00
#
_symmetry.space_group_name_H-M   'P 1'
#
loop_
_entity.id
_entity.type
_entity.pdbx_description
1 polymer ?
#
loop_
_entity_poly.entity_id
_entity_poly.type
_entity_poly.pdbx_seq_one_letter_code
_entity_poly.pdbx_strand_id
1 'polypeptide(L)'
;AVQLAALESITISGKINAGGAGGRGAAGENGGGGGGGSGGMIGLESAQVTVTGVLAANGGGGGGGSTDNNNATGAAGQDGQLAATRATGGAPNNNGGGTGGVGGAGATTAGVQGQDAGGDSGGGGGGSCGFVVIAATAAPSTGGTISPAATLVSR
;
A
#
# COMPACT_ATOMS: atom_id res chain seq x y z
N ALA A 1 -10.27 6.40 -2.65
CA ALA A 1 -10.78 5.74 -3.87
C ALA A 1 -10.92 6.77 -4.98
N VAL A 2 -10.83 6.36 -6.24
CA VAL A 2 -10.99 7.20 -7.43
C VAL A 2 -11.83 6.43 -8.46
N GLN A 3 -12.89 7.07 -8.99
CA GLN A 3 -13.68 6.55 -10.11
C GLN A 3 -13.72 7.62 -11.21
N LEU A 4 -13.34 7.24 -12.42
CA LEU A 4 -13.46 8.08 -13.61
C LEU A 4 -14.34 7.35 -14.63
N ALA A 5 -15.36 8.04 -15.11
CA ALA A 5 -16.25 7.54 -16.16
C ALA A 5 -16.33 8.57 -17.28
N ALA A 6 -16.17 8.13 -18.53
CA ALA A 6 -16.30 8.97 -19.72
C ALA A 6 -16.90 8.15 -20.86
N LEU A 7 -17.70 8.79 -21.72
CA LEU A 7 -18.35 8.08 -22.83
C LEU A 7 -17.32 7.54 -23.83
N GLU A 8 -16.44 8.41 -24.34
CA GLU A 8 -15.56 8.08 -25.47
C GLU A 8 -14.20 7.54 -25.02
N SER A 9 -13.45 8.31 -24.23
CA SER A 9 -12.11 7.88 -23.82
C SER A 9 -11.64 8.40 -22.47
N ILE A 10 -10.75 7.63 -21.84
CA ILE A 10 -9.91 8.04 -20.71
C ILE A 10 -8.45 7.78 -21.07
N THR A 11 -7.60 8.80 -20.91
CA THR A 11 -6.14 8.68 -21.04
C THR A 11 -5.46 9.09 -19.73
N ILE A 12 -4.69 8.18 -19.15
CA ILE A 12 -3.87 8.44 -17.97
C ILE A 12 -2.39 8.35 -18.35
N SER A 13 -1.76 9.52 -18.49
CA SER A 13 -0.30 9.67 -18.63
C SER A 13 0.39 10.07 -17.32
N GLY A 14 -0.37 10.60 -16.36
CA GLY A 14 0.09 11.00 -15.03
C GLY A 14 0.04 9.88 -14.00
N LYS A 15 -0.07 10.24 -12.73
CA LYS A 15 -0.13 9.29 -11.61
C LYS A 15 -1.46 9.43 -10.86
N ILE A 16 -2.11 8.30 -10.58
CA ILE A 16 -3.24 8.21 -9.64
C ILE A 16 -2.76 7.38 -8.44
N ASN A 17 -2.76 7.99 -7.26
CA ASN A 17 -2.43 7.33 -6.00
C ASN A 17 -3.70 7.14 -5.16
N ALA A 18 -4.06 5.89 -4.93
CA ALA A 18 -5.05 5.45 -3.97
C ALA A 18 -4.42 4.47 -2.96
N GLY A 19 -3.11 4.58 -2.72
CA GLY A 19 -2.38 3.75 -1.77
C GLY A 19 -2.75 4.04 -0.31
N GLY A 20 -2.56 3.04 0.56
CA GLY A 20 -2.76 3.18 1.99
C GLY A 20 -1.59 3.87 2.69
N ALA A 21 -1.86 4.53 3.81
CA ALA A 21 -0.83 5.19 4.61
C ALA A 21 0.04 4.19 5.38
N GLY A 22 1.28 4.56 5.65
CA GLY A 22 2.17 3.84 6.55
C GLY A 22 1.70 3.91 8.00
N GLY A 23 1.88 2.82 8.73
CA GLY A 23 1.64 2.75 10.16
C GLY A 23 2.65 3.60 10.92
N ARG A 24 2.20 4.33 11.94
CA ARG A 24 3.10 5.08 12.82
C ARG A 24 3.95 4.11 13.64
N GLY A 25 5.22 4.45 13.82
CA GLY A 25 6.04 3.78 14.82
C GLY A 25 5.53 4.09 16.23
N ALA A 26 5.71 3.16 17.16
CA ALA A 26 5.28 3.35 18.53
C ALA A 26 6.20 4.31 19.29
N ALA A 27 5.64 4.96 20.31
CA ALA A 27 6.36 5.80 21.27
C ALA A 27 6.01 5.36 22.70
N GLY A 28 6.89 5.65 23.66
CA GLY A 28 6.73 5.23 25.05
C GLY A 28 7.22 3.81 25.31
N GLU A 29 7.04 3.39 26.56
CA GLU A 29 7.45 2.08 27.08
C GLU A 29 6.50 0.98 26.56
N ASN A 30 7.04 -0.03 25.88
CA ASN A 30 6.32 -1.16 25.27
C ASN A 30 5.11 -0.85 24.34
N GLY A 31 5.17 0.24 23.59
CA GLY A 31 4.14 0.57 22.60
C GLY A 31 4.23 -0.34 21.37
N GLY A 32 3.10 -0.95 20.98
CA GLY A 32 3.00 -1.70 19.73
C GLY A 32 2.95 -0.80 18.50
N GLY A 33 3.60 -1.22 17.41
CA GLY A 33 3.61 -0.47 16.15
C GLY A 33 2.22 -0.35 15.51
N GLY A 34 1.93 0.80 14.90
CA GLY A 34 0.67 1.04 14.20
C GLY A 34 0.56 0.21 12.92
N GLY A 35 -0.63 -0.31 12.60
CA GLY A 35 -0.87 -1.03 11.34
C GLY A 35 -0.80 -0.12 10.10
N GLY A 36 -0.37 -0.67 8.97
CA GLY A 36 -0.41 -0.02 7.67
C GLY A 36 -1.83 -0.04 7.07
N GLY A 37 -2.21 1.05 6.40
CA GLY A 37 -3.50 1.18 5.73
C GLY A 37 -3.56 0.35 4.45
N SER A 38 -4.75 -0.17 4.13
CA SER A 38 -5.00 -0.81 2.84
C SER A 38 -5.06 0.21 1.70
N GLY A 39 -4.72 -0.23 0.49
CA GLY A 39 -5.03 0.53 -0.72
C GLY A 39 -6.55 0.64 -0.95
N GLY A 40 -6.95 1.65 -1.72
CA GLY A 40 -8.34 1.90 -2.13
C GLY A 40 -8.67 1.38 -3.53
N MET A 41 -9.81 1.79 -4.05
CA MET A 41 -10.21 1.50 -5.44
C MET A 41 -9.67 2.55 -6.42
N ILE A 42 -9.25 2.09 -7.60
CA ILE A 42 -9.16 2.91 -8.83
C ILE A 42 -10.03 2.25 -9.90
N GLY A 43 -11.07 2.93 -10.37
CA GLY A 43 -11.91 2.45 -11.47
C GLY A 43 -11.94 3.41 -12.64
N LEU A 44 -11.71 2.86 -13.84
CA LEU A 44 -11.78 3.57 -15.12
C LEU A 44 -12.86 2.92 -15.98
N GLU A 45 -13.83 3.72 -16.43
CA GLU A 45 -14.92 3.24 -17.28
C GLU A 45 -15.06 4.12 -18.53
N SER A 46 -14.81 3.55 -19.70
CA SER A 46 -14.97 4.27 -20.98
C SER A 46 -14.95 3.34 -22.19
N ALA A 47 -15.42 3.79 -23.36
CA ALA A 47 -15.31 2.99 -24.58
C ALA A 47 -13.85 2.65 -24.91
N GLN A 48 -12.92 3.60 -24.74
CA GLN A 48 -11.47 3.38 -24.87
C GLN A 48 -10.72 3.85 -23.62
N VAL A 49 -9.86 2.99 -23.06
CA VAL A 49 -8.96 3.36 -21.95
C VAL A 49 -7.50 3.17 -22.37
N THR A 50 -6.69 4.20 -22.11
CA THR A 50 -5.23 4.17 -22.31
C THR A 50 -4.52 4.60 -21.03
N VAL A 51 -3.61 3.75 -20.55
CA VAL A 51 -2.79 3.99 -19.35
C VAL A 51 -1.33 3.84 -19.73
N THR A 52 -0.63 4.97 -19.80
CA THR A 52 0.83 5.05 -19.97
C THR A 52 1.54 5.51 -18.69
N GLY A 53 0.79 6.10 -17.76
CA GLY A 53 1.27 6.56 -16.46
C GLY A 53 1.24 5.51 -15.34
N VAL A 54 0.93 5.93 -14.12
CA VAL A 54 0.91 5.05 -12.93
C VAL A 54 -0.47 5.03 -12.28
N LEU A 55 -1.00 3.84 -12.03
CA LEU A 55 -2.15 3.59 -11.16
C LEU A 55 -1.68 2.77 -9.97
N ALA A 56 -1.70 3.35 -8.76
CA ALA A 56 -1.25 2.67 -7.55
C ALA A 56 -2.35 2.66 -6.48
N ALA A 57 -2.77 1.45 -6.10
CA ALA A 57 -3.67 1.15 -5.00
C ALA A 57 -3.00 0.16 -4.04
N ASN A 58 -1.74 0.41 -3.72
CA ASN A 58 -0.91 -0.44 -2.86
C ASN A 58 -1.20 -0.23 -1.37
N GLY A 59 -0.92 -1.24 -0.55
CA GLY A 59 -0.98 -1.11 0.90
C GLY A 59 0.26 -0.42 1.49
N GLY A 60 0.08 0.27 2.61
CA GLY A 60 1.18 0.85 3.39
C GLY A 60 1.86 -0.20 4.29
N GLY A 61 3.11 0.03 4.66
CA GLY A 61 3.81 -0.77 5.66
C GLY A 61 3.35 -0.46 7.08
N GLY A 62 3.39 -1.43 7.99
CA GLY A 62 3.15 -1.20 9.42
C GLY A 62 4.34 -0.52 10.09
N GLY A 63 4.13 0.15 11.22
CA GLY A 63 5.18 0.76 12.04
C GLY A 63 5.89 -0.25 12.94
N GLY A 64 7.12 0.06 13.34
CA GLY A 64 7.86 -0.72 14.33
C GLY A 64 7.36 -0.48 15.76
N GLY A 65 7.52 -1.48 16.62
CA GLY A 65 7.28 -1.37 18.07
C GLY A 65 8.38 -0.57 18.79
N SER A 66 8.07 -0.07 19.99
CA SER A 66 9.03 0.58 20.89
C SER A 66 9.51 -0.36 21.99
N THR A 67 10.40 0.10 22.85
CA THR A 67 10.95 -0.70 23.96
C THR A 67 10.93 0.08 25.26
N ASP A 68 11.12 -0.64 26.36
CA ASP A 68 11.20 -0.09 27.72
C ASP A 68 12.51 0.66 28.03
N ASN A 69 13.44 0.65 27.07
CA ASN A 69 14.75 1.27 27.26
C ASN A 69 14.79 2.62 26.55
N ASN A 70 14.79 3.68 27.37
CA ASN A 70 15.12 5.05 26.97
C ASN A 70 14.10 5.70 26.02
N ASN A 71 12.81 5.34 26.10
CA ASN A 71 11.74 5.92 25.29
C ASN A 71 12.03 5.85 23.77
N ALA A 72 12.72 4.80 23.33
CA ALA A 72 13.14 4.65 21.95
C ALA A 72 11.95 4.33 21.06
N THR A 73 11.60 5.26 20.17
CA THR A 73 10.46 5.12 19.26
C THR A 73 10.75 4.14 18.14
N GLY A 74 9.79 3.28 17.79
CA GLY A 74 9.85 2.50 16.55
C GLY A 74 9.79 3.41 15.33
N ALA A 75 10.30 2.97 14.18
CA ALA A 75 10.19 3.74 12.93
C ALA A 75 8.77 3.62 12.33
N ALA A 76 8.34 4.64 11.60
CA ALA A 76 7.12 4.55 10.80
C ALA A 76 7.31 3.60 9.60
N GLY A 77 6.24 2.92 9.20
CA GLY A 77 6.16 2.22 7.92
C GLY A 77 6.06 3.21 6.76
N GLN A 78 6.41 2.76 5.56
CA GLN A 78 6.25 3.56 4.35
C GLN A 78 4.79 3.61 3.90
N ASP A 79 4.39 4.72 3.29
CA ASP A 79 3.13 4.79 2.54
C ASP A 79 3.15 3.83 1.33
N GLY A 80 1.97 3.45 0.85
CA GLY A 80 1.80 2.69 -0.38
C GLY A 80 2.48 3.39 -1.57
N GLN A 81 3.38 2.66 -2.24
CA GLN A 81 4.28 3.25 -3.24
C GLN A 81 3.57 3.53 -4.58
N LEU A 82 4.00 4.56 -5.30
CA LEU A 82 3.62 4.83 -6.70
C LEU A 82 4.40 3.94 -7.69
N ALA A 83 4.51 2.64 -7.38
CA ALA A 83 5.26 1.63 -8.13
C ALA A 83 4.69 0.23 -7.84
N ALA A 84 5.18 -0.81 -8.51
CA ALA A 84 4.86 -2.21 -8.14
C ALA A 84 5.64 -2.71 -6.91
N THR A 85 6.56 -1.90 -6.40
CA THR A 85 7.34 -2.21 -5.20
C THR A 85 6.50 -2.08 -3.94
N ARG A 86 6.64 -3.03 -3.03
CA ARG A 86 5.92 -3.05 -1.75
C ARG A 86 6.47 -1.99 -0.79
N ALA A 87 5.59 -1.36 -0.01
CA ALA A 87 5.98 -0.44 1.04
C ALA A 87 6.65 -1.20 2.20
N THR A 88 7.85 -0.79 2.61
CA THR A 88 8.54 -1.44 3.73
C THR A 88 7.83 -1.14 5.05
N GLY A 89 7.85 -2.09 5.98
CA GLY A 89 7.49 -1.82 7.36
C GLY A 89 8.56 -0.97 8.08
N GLY A 90 8.18 -0.38 9.20
CA GLY A 90 9.07 0.37 10.06
C GLY A 90 10.05 -0.54 10.77
N ALA A 91 11.32 -0.15 10.77
CA ALA A 91 12.33 -0.82 11.57
C ALA A 91 12.01 -0.70 13.07
N PRO A 92 12.35 -1.71 13.87
CA PRO A 92 12.31 -1.61 15.31
C PRO A 92 13.42 -0.70 15.80
N ASN A 93 13.36 -0.29 17.07
CA ASN A 93 14.55 0.23 17.73
C ASN A 93 15.52 -0.95 18.04
N ASN A 94 16.78 -0.64 18.36
CA ASN A 94 17.86 -1.63 18.50
C ASN A 94 17.73 -2.59 19.70
N ASN A 95 16.64 -2.57 20.46
CA ASN A 95 16.57 -3.14 21.81
C ASN A 95 15.37 -4.06 22.11
N GLY A 96 14.68 -4.63 21.09
CA GLY A 96 13.64 -5.66 21.33
C GLY A 96 12.22 -5.32 20.87
N GLY A 97 12.00 -4.18 20.22
CA GLY A 97 10.74 -3.87 19.55
C GLY A 97 10.58 -4.68 18.27
N GLY A 98 9.33 -5.00 17.89
CA GLY A 98 9.02 -5.76 16.68
C GLY A 98 9.14 -4.95 15.39
N THR A 99 9.55 -5.59 14.28
CA THR A 99 9.54 -4.96 12.94
C THR A 99 8.12 -4.81 12.42
N GLY A 100 7.81 -3.69 11.78
CA GLY A 100 6.56 -3.51 11.07
C GLY A 100 6.46 -4.41 9.84
N GLY A 101 5.24 -4.84 9.51
CA GLY A 101 4.95 -5.67 8.35
C GLY A 101 5.00 -4.89 7.03
N VAL A 102 5.44 -5.55 5.96
CA VAL A 102 5.49 -4.98 4.60
C VAL A 102 4.08 -4.89 4.00
N GLY A 103 3.74 -3.80 3.32
CA GLY A 103 2.45 -3.61 2.63
C GLY A 103 2.29 -4.50 1.38
N GLY A 104 1.07 -4.61 0.85
CA GLY A 104 0.79 -5.30 -0.42
C GLY A 104 1.12 -4.43 -1.64
N ALA A 105 1.67 -5.01 -2.70
CA ALA A 105 1.84 -4.38 -4.02
C ALA A 105 2.05 -5.42 -5.14
N GLY A 106 1.84 -5.02 -6.38
CA GLY A 106 2.05 -5.84 -7.56
C GLY A 106 1.26 -7.14 -7.51
N ALA A 107 1.95 -8.27 -7.65
CA ALA A 107 1.36 -9.61 -7.54
C ALA A 107 1.19 -10.10 -6.09
N THR A 108 1.85 -9.47 -5.11
CA THR A 108 1.71 -9.80 -3.69
C THR A 108 0.72 -8.84 -3.04
N THR A 109 -0.56 -9.13 -3.19
CA THR A 109 -1.64 -8.23 -2.78
C THR A 109 -1.85 -8.17 -1.27
N ALA A 110 -1.47 -9.23 -0.53
CA ALA A 110 -1.56 -9.25 0.92
C ALA A 110 -0.44 -8.43 1.58
N GLY A 111 -0.80 -7.70 2.64
CA GLY A 111 0.16 -7.20 3.61
C GLY A 111 0.75 -8.36 4.44
N VAL A 112 1.91 -8.14 5.03
CA VAL A 112 2.58 -9.11 5.92
C VAL A 112 2.35 -8.71 7.37
N GLN A 113 2.27 -9.69 8.26
CA GLN A 113 2.20 -9.47 9.70
C GLN A 113 3.45 -8.72 10.20
N GLY A 114 3.31 -7.85 11.21
CA GLY A 114 4.46 -7.37 11.96
C GLY A 114 5.09 -8.50 12.77
N GLN A 115 6.37 -8.37 13.10
CA GLN A 115 7.05 -9.38 13.92
C GLN A 115 7.02 -9.01 15.40
N ASP A 116 7.17 -10.03 16.24
CA ASP A 116 7.49 -9.89 17.65
C ASP A 116 9.00 -10.03 17.82
N ALA A 117 9.64 -9.21 18.67
CA ALA A 117 11.09 -9.27 18.89
C ALA A 117 11.48 -9.65 20.33
N GLY A 118 10.73 -10.60 20.91
CA GLY A 118 11.24 -11.42 22.01
C GLY A 118 11.23 -10.81 23.41
N GLY A 119 10.43 -9.77 23.69
CA GLY A 119 10.21 -9.35 25.09
C GLY A 119 9.29 -8.16 25.31
N ASP A 120 9.33 -7.17 24.41
CA ASP A 120 8.78 -5.84 24.71
C ASP A 120 7.44 -5.59 23.99
N SER A 121 7.51 -5.24 22.72
CA SER A 121 6.33 -4.90 21.92
C SER A 121 6.41 -5.43 20.49
N GLY A 122 5.26 -5.70 19.89
CA GLY A 122 5.15 -6.16 18.50
C GLY A 122 5.14 -5.01 17.49
N GLY A 123 5.54 -5.30 16.26
CA GLY A 123 5.36 -4.39 15.13
C GLY A 123 3.94 -4.44 14.56
N GLY A 124 3.49 -3.35 13.95
CA GLY A 124 2.19 -3.31 13.28
C GLY A 124 2.19 -4.11 11.97
N GLY A 125 1.07 -4.75 11.64
CA GLY A 125 0.90 -5.43 10.34
C GLY A 125 0.87 -4.45 9.17
N GLY A 126 1.33 -4.87 7.99
CA GLY A 126 1.20 -4.12 6.75
C GLY A 126 -0.21 -4.20 6.16
N GLY A 127 -0.63 -3.17 5.44
CA GLY A 127 -1.92 -3.13 4.74
C GLY A 127 -1.90 -3.91 3.43
N SER A 128 -3.05 -4.43 3.01
CA SER A 128 -3.21 -5.07 1.69
C SER A 128 -3.31 -4.04 0.57
N CYS A 129 -3.14 -4.49 -0.68
CA CYS A 129 -3.61 -3.72 -1.83
C CYS A 129 -5.12 -3.47 -1.75
N GLY A 130 -5.56 -2.41 -2.43
CA GLY A 130 -6.92 -2.26 -2.89
C GLY A 130 -7.10 -2.96 -4.24
N PHE A 131 -7.79 -2.32 -5.18
CA PHE A 131 -8.05 -2.92 -6.49
C PHE A 131 -8.11 -1.87 -7.60
N VAL A 132 -7.68 -2.28 -8.79
CA VAL A 132 -7.79 -1.48 -10.02
C VAL A 132 -8.74 -2.20 -10.97
N VAL A 133 -9.76 -1.51 -11.47
CA VAL A 133 -10.73 -2.04 -12.43
C VAL A 133 -10.73 -1.16 -13.67
N ILE A 134 -10.62 -1.78 -14.84
CA ILE A 134 -10.75 -1.09 -16.12
C ILE A 134 -11.90 -1.74 -16.87
N ALA A 135 -13.00 -1.02 -17.00
CA ALA A 135 -14.16 -1.41 -17.77
C ALA A 135 -14.16 -0.68 -19.11
N ALA A 136 -14.03 -1.42 -20.22
CA ALA A 136 -14.01 -0.83 -21.54
C ALA A 136 -14.61 -1.74 -22.62
N THR A 137 -15.16 -1.12 -23.66
CA THR A 137 -15.67 -1.83 -24.83
C THR A 137 -14.54 -2.22 -25.78
N ALA A 138 -13.61 -1.30 -26.05
CA ALA A 138 -12.37 -1.60 -26.74
C ALA A 138 -11.32 -2.17 -25.77
N ALA A 139 -10.41 -3.00 -26.29
CA ALA A 139 -9.30 -3.51 -25.49
C ALA A 139 -8.48 -2.34 -24.89
N PRO A 140 -8.32 -2.27 -23.55
CA PRO A 140 -7.51 -1.23 -22.94
C PRO A 140 -6.04 -1.32 -23.33
N SER A 141 -5.39 -0.18 -23.52
CA SER A 141 -3.93 -0.11 -23.69
C SER A 141 -3.26 0.19 -22.35
N THR A 142 -2.55 -0.78 -21.77
CA THR A 142 -1.92 -0.66 -20.44
C THR A 142 -0.39 -0.76 -20.54
N GLY A 143 0.25 0.29 -21.05
CA GLY A 143 1.71 0.38 -21.16
C GLY A 143 2.41 0.95 -19.91
N GLY A 144 1.64 1.50 -18.97
CA GLY A 144 2.13 2.08 -17.72
C GLY A 144 2.28 1.09 -16.56
N THR A 145 2.56 1.61 -15.37
CA THR A 145 2.59 0.80 -14.13
C THR A 145 1.21 0.74 -13.52
N ILE A 146 0.69 -0.47 -13.29
CA ILE A 146 -0.60 -0.70 -12.63
C ILE A 146 -0.38 -1.67 -11.47
N SER A 147 -0.63 -1.21 -10.25
CA SER A 147 -0.36 -1.97 -9.03
C SER A 147 -1.48 -1.78 -8.00
N PRO A 148 -2.18 -2.84 -7.57
CA PRO A 148 -2.11 -4.21 -8.09
C PRO A 148 -2.55 -4.30 -9.56
N ALA A 149 -2.33 -5.45 -10.20
CA ALA A 149 -2.79 -5.68 -11.57
C ALA A 149 -4.28 -5.38 -11.73
N ALA A 150 -4.65 -4.72 -12.84
CA ALA A 150 -6.04 -4.39 -13.10
C ALA A 150 -6.87 -5.63 -13.42
N THR A 151 -8.10 -5.65 -12.90
CA THR A 151 -9.16 -6.49 -13.43
C THR A 151 -9.74 -5.81 -14.66
N LEU A 152 -9.65 -6.47 -15.82
CA LEU A 152 -10.22 -5.97 -17.06
C LEU A 152 -11.63 -6.53 -17.24
N VAL A 153 -12.59 -5.64 -17.50
CA VAL A 153 -13.99 -5.99 -17.71
C VAL A 153 -14.42 -5.49 -19.09
N SER A 154 -14.90 -6.39 -19.94
CA SER A 154 -15.50 -6.01 -21.22
C SER A 154 -16.93 -5.53 -20.98
N ARG A 155 -17.33 -4.41 -21.60
CA ARG A 155 -18.70 -3.89 -21.61
C ARG A 155 -19.24 -3.75 -23.02
#